data_AF-A0A7S2FPB7-F1
#
_entry.id   AF-A0A7S2FPB7-F1
#
_cell.length_a   1.000
_cell.length_b   1.000
_cell.length_c   1.000
_cell.angle_alpha   90.00
_cell.angle_beta   90.00
_cell.angle_gamma   90.00
#
_symmetry.space_group_name_H-M   'P 1'
#
loop_
_entity.id
_entity.type
_entity.pdbx_description
1 polymer ?
#
loop_
_entity_poly.entity_id
_entity_poly.type
_entity_poly.pdbx_seq_one_letter_code
_entity_poly.pdbx_strand_id
1 'polypeptide(L)'
;EELKRTVRILGRRSKNNPVLVGEAGVGKTSIAHGLAQRIAEGKVPSGLKNKRVVQLDLALLLAGTRYRGDFEERLRNVVKEVTESQRTVILVIDEVHTLVGAGSGGGSDGGGIDAANLLKPAL
;
A
#
# COMPACT_ATOMS: atom_id res chain seq x y z
N GLU A 1 -17.20 -1.83 11.77
CA GLU A 1 -16.09 -2.16 12.68
C GLU A 1 -14.71 -2.03 12.02
N GLU A 2 -14.48 -2.61 10.84
CA GLU A 2 -13.14 -2.62 10.21
C GLU A 2 -12.50 -1.24 9.98
N LEU A 3 -13.25 -0.26 9.46
CA LEU A 3 -12.74 1.11 9.28
C LEU A 3 -12.26 1.75 10.60
N LYS A 4 -12.93 1.49 11.73
CA LYS A 4 -12.48 1.99 13.05
C LYS A 4 -11.16 1.33 13.45
N ARG A 5 -10.99 0.04 13.16
CA ARG A 5 -9.75 -0.71 13.40
C ARG A 5 -8.61 -0.17 12.52
N THR A 6 -8.85 0.10 11.24
CA THR A 6 -7.89 0.72 10.32
C THR A 6 -7.40 2.06 10.86
N VAL A 7 -8.33 2.95 11.26
CA VAL A 7 -8.00 4.24 11.89
C VAL A 7 -7.14 4.06 13.15
N ARG A 8 -7.47 3.09 14.00
CA ARG A 8 -6.70 2.80 15.23
C ARG A 8 -5.29 2.33 14.92
N ILE A 9 -5.10 1.46 13.92
CA ILE A 9 -3.78 0.95 13.54
C ILE A 9 -2.93 2.08 12.93
N LEU A 10 -3.50 2.89 12.04
CA LEU A 10 -2.79 4.01 11.41
C LEU A 10 -2.35 5.07 12.44
N GLY A 11 -3.03 5.19 13.57
CA GLY A 11 -2.68 6.09 14.66
C GLY A 11 -1.53 5.62 15.57
N ARG A 12 -0.97 4.43 15.34
CA ARG A 12 0.15 3.90 16.15
C ARG A 12 1.45 4.63 15.82
N ARG A 13 2.37 4.66 16.79
CA ARG A 13 3.73 5.19 16.60
C ARG A 13 4.62 4.30 15.73
N SER A 14 4.40 2.99 15.79
CA SER A 14 5.13 1.98 15.02
C SER A 14 4.17 0.89 14.54
N LYS A 15 4.55 0.17 13.47
CA LYS A 15 3.73 -0.89 12.86
C LYS A 15 2.32 -0.38 12.54
N ASN A 16 2.25 0.80 11.92
CA ASN A 16 1.04 1.53 11.59
C ASN A 16 0.47 1.15 10.21
N ASN A 17 0.76 -0.08 9.75
CA ASN A 17 0.37 -0.62 8.44
C ASN A 17 -0.79 -1.61 8.62
N PRO A 18 -2.05 -1.18 8.47
CA PRO A 18 -3.18 -2.09 8.51
C PRO A 18 -3.20 -3.00 7.27
N VAL A 19 -3.44 -4.29 7.48
CA VAL A 19 -3.66 -5.27 6.39
C VAL A 19 -5.08 -5.79 6.50
N LEU A 20 -5.86 -5.62 5.43
CA LEU A 20 -7.26 -6.06 5.35
C LEU A 20 -7.31 -7.47 4.77
N VAL A 21 -7.67 -8.45 5.61
CA VAL A 21 -7.77 -9.86 5.24
C VAL A 21 -9.25 -10.26 5.13
N GLY A 22 -9.58 -11.05 4.10
CA GLY A 22 -10.94 -11.47 3.79
C GLY A 22 -11.04 -12.04 2.37
N GLU A 23 -12.21 -12.52 1.98
CA GLU A 23 -12.47 -13.03 0.63
C GLU A 23 -12.47 -11.91 -0.43
N ALA A 24 -12.40 -12.29 -1.70
CA ALA A 24 -12.57 -11.33 -2.79
C ALA A 24 -14.01 -10.77 -2.80
N GLY A 25 -14.18 -9.50 -3.17
CA GLY A 25 -15.50 -8.89 -3.28
C GLY A 25 -16.14 -8.40 -1.96
N VAL A 26 -15.56 -8.67 -0.79
CA VAL A 26 -16.11 -8.22 0.52
C VAL A 26 -15.98 -6.71 0.79
N GLY A 27 -15.47 -5.92 -0.17
CA GLY A 27 -15.36 -4.47 -0.06
C GLY A 27 -14.13 -3.96 0.68
N LYS A 28 -12.99 -4.65 0.61
CA LYS A 28 -11.71 -4.19 1.22
C LYS A 28 -11.31 -2.80 0.72
N THR A 29 -11.39 -2.56 -0.58
CA THR A 29 -11.12 -1.26 -1.20
C THR A 29 -12.08 -0.17 -0.69
N SER A 30 -13.33 -0.52 -0.40
CA SER A 30 -14.31 0.41 0.19
C SER A 30 -13.89 0.92 1.57
N ILE A 31 -13.08 0.17 2.34
CA ILE A 31 -12.52 0.66 3.60
C ILE A 31 -11.52 1.79 3.36
N ALA A 32 -10.69 1.70 2.32
CA ALA A 32 -9.76 2.76 1.95
C ALA A 32 -10.51 4.03 1.46
N HIS A 33 -11.55 3.85 0.65
CA HIS A 33 -12.42 4.96 0.23
C HIS A 33 -13.14 5.62 1.43
N GLY A 34 -13.70 4.81 2.33
CA GLY A 34 -14.33 5.31 3.55
C GLY A 34 -13.35 6.04 4.48
N LEU A 35 -12.09 5.62 4.51
CA LEU A 35 -11.02 6.34 5.22
C LEU A 35 -10.77 7.70 4.57
N ALA A 36 -10.60 7.76 3.24
CA ALA A 36 -10.40 9.00 2.51
C ALA A 36 -11.53 9.99 2.74
N GLN A 37 -12.78 9.52 2.66
CA GLN A 37 -13.98 10.31 2.94
C GLN A 37 -13.95 10.88 4.37
N ARG A 38 -13.65 10.06 5.39
CA ARG A 38 -13.58 10.54 6.77
C ARG A 38 -12.48 11.56 7.00
N ILE A 39 -11.33 11.41 6.35
CA ILE A 39 -10.25 12.40 6.44
C ILE A 39 -10.70 13.73 5.82
N ALA A 40 -11.35 13.70 4.65
CA ALA A 40 -11.90 14.88 3.99
C ALA A 40 -12.97 15.58 4.83
N GLU A 41 -13.83 14.81 5.51
CA GLU A 41 -14.87 15.32 6.42
C GLU A 41 -14.32 15.73 7.80
N GLY A 42 -13.02 15.55 8.07
CA GLY A 42 -12.42 15.81 9.38
C GLY A 42 -12.86 14.84 10.50
N LYS A 43 -13.56 13.76 10.16
CA LYS A 43 -14.08 12.72 11.08
C LYS A 43 -13.03 11.66 11.42
N VAL A 44 -11.82 12.10 11.72
CA VAL A 44 -10.68 11.27 12.13
C VAL A 44 -9.92 11.92 13.30
N PRO A 45 -9.16 11.14 14.09
CA PRO A 45 -8.27 11.69 15.10
C PRO A 45 -7.28 12.71 14.51
N SER A 46 -6.80 13.64 15.34
CA SER A 46 -5.85 14.71 14.93
C SER A 46 -4.66 14.18 14.15
N GLY A 47 -4.10 13.04 14.56
CA GLY A 47 -2.96 12.40 13.91
C GLY A 47 -3.21 11.92 12.47
N LEU A 48 -4.46 11.87 11.99
CA LEU A 48 -4.84 11.49 10.62
C LEU A 48 -5.41 12.65 9.79
N LYS A 49 -5.62 13.83 10.39
CA LYS A 49 -6.11 15.00 9.66
C LYS A 49 -5.12 15.40 8.57
N ASN A 50 -5.65 15.94 7.48
CA ASN A 50 -4.88 16.46 6.34
C ASN A 50 -4.00 15.43 5.62
N LYS A 51 -4.16 14.12 5.90
CA LYS A 51 -3.47 13.08 5.13
C LYS A 51 -4.17 12.83 3.81
N ARG A 52 -3.40 12.55 2.76
CA ARG A 52 -3.90 12.13 1.45
C ARG A 52 -3.90 10.61 1.38
N VAL A 53 -5.02 10.02 0.98
CA VAL A 53 -5.11 8.59 0.68
C VAL A 53 -4.84 8.41 -0.80
N VAL A 54 -3.84 7.61 -1.14
CA VAL A 54 -3.39 7.37 -2.52
C VAL A 54 -3.38 5.88 -2.77
N GLN A 55 -4.07 5.43 -3.81
CA GLN A 55 -4.06 4.04 -4.24
C GLN A 55 -2.94 3.82 -5.25
N LEU A 56 -2.18 2.75 -5.05
CA LEU A 56 -1.12 2.34 -5.97
C LEU A 56 -1.69 1.48 -7.09
N ASP A 57 -1.56 1.94 -8.32
CA ASP A 57 -1.88 1.15 -9.50
C ASP A 57 -0.63 0.43 -10.02
N LEU A 58 -0.60 -0.89 -9.82
CA LEU A 58 0.53 -1.72 -10.27
C LEU A 58 0.57 -1.87 -11.80
N ALA A 59 -0.58 -1.82 -12.48
CA ALA A 59 -0.62 -1.90 -13.94
C ALA A 59 0.02 -0.67 -14.58
N LEU A 60 -0.22 0.52 -14.02
CA LEU A 60 0.45 1.75 -14.45
C LEU A 60 1.97 1.71 -14.18
N LEU A 61 2.40 1.10 -13.07
CA LEU A 61 3.83 0.93 -12.80
C LEU A 61 4.51 0.00 -13.81
N LEU A 62 3.83 -1.07 -14.23
CA LEU A 62 4.30 -2.02 -15.25
C LEU A 62 4.18 -1.48 -16.68
N ALA A 63 3.29 -0.53 -16.93
CA ALA A 63 3.10 0.03 -18.26
C ALA A 63 4.40 0.67 -18.78
N GLY A 64 4.88 0.18 -19.92
CA GLY A 64 6.10 0.68 -20.56
C GLY A 64 7.42 0.27 -19.89
N THR A 65 7.41 -0.62 -18.89
CA THR A 65 8.64 -1.26 -18.41
C THR A 65 9.07 -2.34 -19.38
N ARG A 66 10.32 -2.31 -19.85
CA ARG A 66 10.87 -3.35 -20.73
C ARG A 66 11.56 -4.44 -19.94
N TYR A 67 12.08 -4.06 -18.77
CA TYR A 67 12.80 -4.95 -17.87
C TYR A 67 12.20 -4.88 -16.47
N ARG A 68 12.34 -5.99 -15.74
CA ARG A 68 11.93 -6.07 -14.32
C ARG A 68 12.56 -4.97 -13.45
N GLY A 69 13.80 -4.58 -13.74
CA GLY A 69 14.51 -3.52 -13.03
C GLY A 69 13.79 -2.16 -13.09
N ASP A 70 13.17 -1.84 -14.23
CA ASP A 70 12.43 -0.59 -14.40
C ASP A 70 11.23 -0.51 -13.44
N PHE A 71 10.53 -1.63 -13.25
CA PHE A 71 9.44 -1.72 -12.28
C PHE A 71 9.94 -1.52 -10.85
N GLU A 72 11.03 -2.22 -10.48
CA GLU A 72 11.61 -2.13 -9.14
C GLU A 72 12.09 -0.72 -8.82
N GLU A 73 12.70 -0.02 -9.80
CA GLU A 73 13.11 1.38 -9.67
C GLU A 73 11.90 2.31 -9.48
N ARG A 74 10.85 2.15 -10.28
CA ARG A 74 9.62 2.95 -10.14
C ARG A 74 8.96 2.74 -8.79
N LEU A 75 8.85 1.49 -8.33
CA LEU A 75 8.29 1.17 -7.02
C LEU A 75 9.15 1.78 -5.89
N ARG A 76 10.49 1.71 -6.01
CA ARG A 76 11.40 2.35 -5.06
C ARG A 76 11.18 3.86 -5.01
N ASN A 77 10.98 4.52 -6.15
CA ASN A 77 10.70 5.95 -6.21
C ASN A 77 9.37 6.30 -5.53
N VAL A 78 8.31 5.51 -5.74
CA VAL A 78 7.03 5.68 -5.04
C VAL A 78 7.20 5.56 -3.53
N VAL A 79 7.89 4.50 -3.06
CA VAL A 79 8.13 4.27 -1.62
C VAL A 79 8.94 5.43 -1.02
N LYS A 80 9.96 5.91 -1.74
CA LYS A 80 10.77 7.06 -1.33
C LYS A 80 9.90 8.31 -1.20
N GLU A 81 9.09 8.65 -2.19
CA GLU A 81 8.20 9.82 -2.16
C GLU A 81 7.21 9.75 -1.00
N VAL A 82 6.59 8.59 -0.76
CA VAL A 82 5.69 8.38 0.38
C VAL A 82 6.42 8.55 1.71
N THR A 83 7.66 8.06 1.83
CA THR A 83 8.47 8.20 3.05
C THR A 83 8.88 9.65 3.29
N GLU A 84 9.31 10.36 2.24
CA GLU A 84 9.72 11.76 2.27
C GLU A 84 8.54 12.72 2.46
N SER A 85 7.30 12.27 2.23
CA SER A 85 6.07 13.05 2.45
C SER A 85 5.80 13.44 3.91
N GLN A 86 6.70 13.16 4.85
CA GLN A 86 6.56 13.46 6.28
C GLN A 86 5.26 12.91 6.89
N ARG A 87 4.88 11.69 6.49
CA ARG A 87 3.64 11.02 6.89
C ARG A 87 2.37 11.75 6.44
N THR A 88 2.41 12.57 5.40
CA THR A 88 1.18 13.19 4.86
C THR A 88 0.44 12.27 3.88
N VAL A 89 1.07 11.20 3.40
CA VAL A 89 0.46 10.21 2.50
C VAL A 89 0.14 8.90 3.24
N ILE A 90 -1.03 8.34 2.96
CA ILE A 90 -1.42 6.96 3.26
C ILE A 90 -1.49 6.22 1.92
N LEU A 91 -0.55 5.31 1.69
CA LEU A 91 -0.52 4.48 0.49
C LEU A 91 -1.43 3.25 0.67
N VAL A 92 -2.27 3.00 -0.32
CA VAL A 92 -3.18 1.85 -0.36
C VAL A 92 -2.72 0.91 -1.46
N ILE A 93 -2.56 -0.36 -1.11
CA ILE A 93 -2.19 -1.44 -2.02
C ILE A 93 -3.27 -2.51 -1.89
N ASP A 94 -4.02 -2.77 -2.97
CA ASP A 94 -5.14 -3.72 -2.93
C ASP A 94 -4.64 -5.16 -2.74
N GLU A 95 -3.70 -5.60 -3.58
CA GLU A 95 -3.22 -6.97 -3.61
C GLU A 95 -1.75 -7.04 -3.19
N VAL A 96 -1.47 -6.78 -1.92
CA VAL A 96 -0.09 -6.79 -1.40
C VAL A 96 0.62 -8.12 -1.63
N HIS A 97 -0.12 -9.22 -1.76
CA HIS A 97 0.45 -10.54 -2.05
C HIS A 97 1.10 -10.63 -3.44
N THR A 98 0.66 -9.82 -4.41
CA THR A 98 1.31 -9.74 -5.74
C THR A 98 2.72 -9.17 -5.64
N LEU A 99 3.01 -8.39 -4.59
CA LEU A 99 4.33 -7.84 -4.29
C LEU A 99 5.21 -8.77 -3.42
N VAL A 100 4.62 -9.81 -2.82
CA VAL A 100 5.28 -10.69 -1.83
C VAL A 100 5.46 -12.13 -2.36
N GLY A 101 4.54 -12.63 -3.19
CA GLY A 101 4.42 -14.04 -3.60
C GLY A 101 5.31 -14.47 -4.78
N ALA A 102 6.34 -13.70 -5.04
CA ALA A 102 7.09 -13.76 -6.27
C ALA A 102 8.40 -14.56 -6.14
N GLY A 103 8.81 -14.85 -4.90
CA GLY A 103 10.06 -15.52 -4.56
C GLY A 103 9.94 -16.98 -4.08
N SER A 104 8.75 -17.59 -4.13
CA SER A 104 8.54 -18.97 -3.61
C SER A 104 7.74 -19.83 -4.58
N GLY A 105 8.38 -20.22 -5.69
CA GLY A 105 7.84 -21.19 -6.63
C GLY A 105 8.90 -21.57 -7.65
N GLY A 106 9.60 -22.68 -7.39
CA GLY A 106 10.50 -23.29 -8.36
C GLY A 106 9.72 -23.73 -9.60
N GLY A 107 10.14 -23.24 -10.76
CA GLY A 107 9.58 -23.56 -12.06
C GLY A 107 10.12 -22.58 -13.09
N SER A 108 10.78 -23.11 -14.11
CA SER A 108 11.28 -22.41 -15.28
C SER A 108 10.26 -21.37 -15.82
N ASP A 109 10.74 -20.15 -16.08
CA ASP A 109 10.07 -19.05 -16.82
C ASP A 109 9.10 -18.09 -16.10
N GLY A 110 9.31 -17.74 -14.83
CA GLY A 110 8.44 -16.71 -14.23
C GLY A 110 8.79 -16.23 -12.82
N GLY A 111 10.07 -16.08 -12.51
CA GLY A 111 10.54 -15.61 -11.19
C GLY A 111 9.91 -14.26 -10.84
N GLY A 112 8.99 -14.26 -9.90
CA GLY A 112 8.24 -13.08 -9.56
C GLY A 112 9.09 -11.99 -8.90
N ILE A 113 8.51 -10.79 -8.85
CA ILE A 113 9.03 -9.55 -8.28
C ILE A 113 9.15 -9.58 -6.75
N ASP A 114 10.36 -9.57 -6.20
CA ASP A 114 10.61 -9.48 -4.74
C ASP A 114 10.48 -8.03 -4.22
N ALA A 115 9.31 -7.44 -4.45
CA ALA A 115 8.99 -6.10 -3.99
C ALA A 115 8.86 -6.01 -2.46
N ALA A 116 8.64 -7.14 -1.78
CA ALA A 116 8.60 -7.23 -0.33
C ALA A 116 9.89 -6.71 0.33
N ASN A 117 11.06 -7.04 -0.23
CA ASN A 117 12.34 -6.55 0.29
C ASN A 117 12.52 -5.04 0.10
N LEU A 118 11.90 -4.43 -0.92
CA LEU A 118 11.91 -2.99 -1.14
C LEU A 118 11.05 -2.23 -0.12
N LEU A 119 9.99 -2.87 0.39
CA LEU A 119 9.05 -2.27 1.34
C LEU A 119 9.51 -2.39 2.80
N LYS A 120 10.30 -3.40 3.17
CA LYS A 120 10.75 -3.65 4.55
C LYS A 120 11.32 -2.42 5.29
N PRO A 121 12.17 -1.57 4.70
CA PRO A 121 12.72 -0.41 5.41
C PRO A 121 11.68 0.69 5.69
N ALA A 122 10.58 0.71 4.94
CA ALA A 122 9.54 1.74 5.03
C ALA A 122 8.36 1.35 5.96
N LEU A 123 8.31 0.10 6.43
CA LEU A 123 7.19 -0.47 7.20
C LEU A 123 7.40 -0.49 8.72
#